data_AF-A0A645CTP3-F1
#
_entry.id   AF-A0A645CTP3-F1
#
_cell.length_a   1.000
_cell.length_b   1.000
_cell.length_c   1.000
_cell.angle_alpha   90.00
_cell.angle_beta   90.00
_cell.angle_gamma   90.00
#
_symmetry.space_group_name_H-M   'P 1'
#
loop_
_entity.id
_entity.type
_entity.pdbx_description
1 polymer ?
#
loop_
_entity_poly.entity_id
_entity_poly.type
_entity_poly.pdbx_seq_one_letter_code
_entity_poly.pdbx_strand_id
1 'polypeptide(L)' 'MKDIIFQLGSDNFPRIRIGVGEKPEGWDLADWVLAPFSEDDGKKVSEAISNACDALTVMLESGIDAAMAKYN' A
#
# COMPACT_ATOMS: atom_id res chain seq x y z
N MET A 1 4.87 -1.19 -11.99
CA MET A 1 3.49 -0.71 -12.25
C MET A 1 3.25 -0.43 -13.72
N LYS A 2 4.13 0.32 -14.39
CA LYS A 2 4.02 0.56 -15.85
C LYS A 2 3.91 -0.73 -16.67
N ASP A 3 4.62 -1.79 -16.28
CA ASP A 3 4.54 -3.08 -16.97
C ASP A 3 3.17 -3.74 -16.88
N ILE A 4 2.50 -3.68 -15.72
CA ILE A 4 1.17 -4.29 -15.54
C ILE A 4 0.15 -3.56 -16.42
N ILE A 5 0.17 -2.23 -16.41
CA ILE A 5 -0.73 -1.41 -17.24
C ILE A 5 -0.45 -1.65 -18.72
N PHE A 6 0.83 -1.75 -19.11
CA PHE A 6 1.21 -2.05 -20.48
C PHE A 6 0.69 -3.41 -20.95
N GLN A 7 0.80 -4.44 -20.10
CA GLN A 7 0.34 -5.80 -20.42
C GLN A 7 -1.19 -5.93 -20.41
N LEU A 8 -1.89 -5.19 -19.56
CA LEU A 8 -3.36 -5.21 -19.49
C LEU A 8 -4.02 -4.24 -20.48
N GLY A 9 -3.28 -3.27 -21.02
CA GLY A 9 -3.81 -2.19 -21.86
C GLY A 9 -4.75 -1.23 -21.13
N SER A 10 -4.84 -1.32 -19.79
CA SER A 10 -5.76 -0.57 -18.94
C SER A 10 -5.22 -0.42 -17.53
N ASP A 11 -5.58 0.67 -16.86
CA ASP A 11 -5.34 0.93 -15.44
C ASP A 11 -6.58 0.72 -14.56
N ASN A 12 -7.67 0.23 -15.15
CA ASN A 12 -8.97 0.05 -14.48
C ASN A 12 -9.01 -1.23 -13.63
N PHE A 13 -8.12 -1.33 -12.66
CA PHE A 13 -8.10 -2.41 -11.67
C PHE A 13 -7.92 -1.86 -10.25
N PRO A 14 -8.65 -2.40 -9.25
CA PRO A 14 -8.52 -1.98 -7.88
C PRO A 14 -7.14 -2.37 -7.31
N ARG A 15 -6.61 -1.53 -6.43
CA ARG A 15 -5.33 -1.78 -5.75
C ARG A 15 -5.35 -1.20 -4.35
N ILE A 16 -4.70 -1.90 -3.42
CA ILE A 16 -4.45 -1.40 -2.07
C ILE A 16 -3.06 -0.76 -2.04
N ARG A 17 -2.96 0.44 -1.47
CA ARG A 17 -1.69 1.17 -1.33
C ARG A 17 -1.36 1.28 0.15
N ILE A 18 -0.18 0.79 0.53
CA ILE A 18 0.35 0.93 1.89
C ILE A 18 1.44 2.01 1.84
N GLY A 19 1.26 3.08 2.61
CA GLY A 19 2.26 4.14 2.72
C GLY A 19 3.42 3.69 3.59
N VAL A 20 4.65 3.96 3.15
CA VAL A 20 5.90 3.66 3.89
C VAL A 20 6.51 4.91 4.53
N GLY A 21 5.74 5.99 4.65
CA GLY A 21 6.19 7.28 5.18
C GLY A 21 6.92 8.16 4.17
N GLU A 22 7.30 9.36 4.60
CA GLU A 22 8.08 10.30 3.81
C GLU A 22 9.57 9.98 3.91
N LYS A 23 10.27 10.08 2.77
CA LYS A 23 11.72 9.89 2.74
C LYS A 23 12.42 11.04 3.48
N PRO A 24 13.49 10.77 4.26
CA PRO A 24 14.32 11.82 4.84
C PRO A 24 14.96 12.73 3.78
N GLU A 25 15.28 13.96 4.17
CA GLU A 25 15.95 14.93 3.30
C GLU A 25 17.33 14.38 2.86
N GLY A 26 17.65 14.50 1.57
CA GLY A 26 18.91 14.00 1.01
C GLY A 26 18.96 12.51 0.62
N TRP A 27 17.92 11.72 0.91
CA TRP A 27 17.84 10.31 0.45
C TRP A 27 17.27 10.18 -0.95
N ASP A 28 17.83 9.25 -1.75
CA ASP A 28 17.18 8.76 -2.95
C ASP A 28 15.93 7.94 -2.56
N LEU A 29 14.87 8.06 -3.35
CA LEU A 29 13.64 7.29 -3.14
C LEU A 29 13.90 5.78 -3.25
N ALA A 30 14.77 5.36 -4.17
CA ALA A 30 15.12 3.96 -4.35
C ALA A 30 15.82 3.38 -3.10
N ASP A 31 16.72 4.15 -2.50
CA ASP A 31 17.42 3.74 -1.27
C ASP A 31 16.46 3.70 -0.08
N TRP A 32 15.52 4.66 0.01
CA TRP A 32 14.52 4.68 1.07
C TRP A 32 13.59 3.46 1.05
N VAL A 33 13.11 3.04 -0.13
CA VAL A 33 12.21 1.88 -0.23
C VAL A 33 12.90 0.53 -0.06
N LEU A 34 14.23 0.49 -0.21
CA LEU A 34 15.05 -0.71 0.00
C LEU A 34 15.66 -0.78 1.40
N ALA A 35 15.62 0.31 2.16
CA ALA A 35 16.14 0.36 3.51
C ALA A 35 15.32 -0.50 4.48
N PRO A 36 15.95 -1.12 5.49
CA PRO A 36 15.22 -1.82 6.54
C PRO A 36 14.42 -0.83 7.39
N PHE A 37 13.25 -1.26 7.86
CA PHE A 37 12.46 -0.48 8.81
C PHE A 37 13.16 -0.38 10.16
N SER A 38 13.03 0.78 10.80
CA SER A 38 13.35 0.93 12.22
C SER A 38 12.38 0.09 13.08
N GLU A 39 12.73 -0.16 14.35
CA GLU A 39 11.85 -0.94 15.25
C GLU A 39 10.49 -0.25 15.48
N ASP A 40 10.48 1.08 15.54
CA ASP A 40 9.26 1.88 15.67
C ASP A 40 8.41 1.87 14.38
N ASP A 41 9.06 1.92 13.22
CA ASP A 41 8.35 1.83 11.93
C ASP A 41 7.86 0.42 11.65
N GLY A 42 8.58 -0.61 12.12
CA GLY A 42 8.18 -2.02 11.96
C GLY A 42 6.82 -2.31 12.59
N LYS A 43 6.49 -1.70 13.74
CA LYS A 43 5.16 -1.81 14.35
C LYS A 43 4.07 -1.17 13.48
N LYS A 44 4.32 0.05 12.99
CA LYS A 44 3.38 0.77 12.10
C LYS A 44 3.15 0.01 10.80
N VAL A 45 4.20 -0.56 10.22
CA VAL A 45 4.12 -1.38 9.00
C VAL A 45 3.29 -2.65 9.27
N SER A 46 3.52 -3.31 10.40
CA SER A 46 2.75 -4.51 10.77
C SER A 46 1.26 -4.20 10.93
N GLU A 47 0.92 -3.08 11.58
CA GLU A 47 -0.46 -2.61 11.71
C GLU A 47 -1.05 -2.24 10.34
N ALA A 48 -0.29 -1.55 9.49
CA ALA A 48 -0.73 -1.19 8.14
C ALA A 48 -0.97 -2.43 7.26
N ILE A 49 -0.16 -3.49 7.40
CA ILE A 49 -0.37 -4.78 6.73
C ILE A 49 -1.65 -5.45 7.24
N SER A 50 -1.89 -5.45 8.56
CA SER A 50 -3.13 -5.98 9.13
C SER A 50 -4.36 -5.26 8.57
N ASN A 51 -4.32 -3.92 8.57
CA ASN A 51 -5.39 -3.09 8.02
C ASN A 51 -5.61 -3.35 6.52
N ALA A 52 -4.53 -3.59 5.76
CA ALA A 52 -4.63 -3.95 4.34
C ALA A 52 -5.29 -5.33 4.12
N CYS A 53 -5.00 -6.32 4.97
CA CYS A 53 -5.65 -7.63 4.94
C CYS A 53 -7.15 -7.53 5.27
N ASP A 54 -7.50 -6.72 6.27
CA ASP A 54 -8.90 -6.50 6.63
C ASP A 54 -9.64 -5.72 5.53
N ALA A 55 -8.99 -4.71 4.95
CA ALA A 55 -9.51 -3.99 3.79
C ALA A 55 -9.77 -4.93 2.61
N LEU A 56 -8.85 -5.85 2.32
CA LEU A 56 -9.04 -6.87 1.28
C LEU A 56 -10.29 -7.73 1.56
N THR A 57 -10.47 -8.15 2.80
CA THR A 57 -11.64 -8.95 3.22
C THR A 57 -12.93 -8.17 2.97
N VAL A 58 -12.98 -6.91 3.38
CA VAL A 58 -14.14 -6.03 3.14
C VAL A 58 -14.36 -5.77 1.64
N MET A 59 -13.29 -5.61 0.85
CA MET A 59 -13.41 -5.44 -0.61
C MET A 59 -14.06 -6.65 -1.27
N LEU A 60 -13.73 -7.87 -0.82
CA LEU A 60 -14.27 -9.11 -1.36
C LEU A 60 -15.72 -9.36 -0.92
N GLU A 61 -16.07 -9.02 0.32
CA GLU A 61 -17.41 -9.28 0.88
C GLU A 61 -18.42 -8.18 0.56
N SER A 62 -17.99 -6.91 0.64
CA SER A 62 -18.87 -5.72 0.61
C SER A 62 -18.57 -4.75 -0.52
N GLY A 63 -17.55 -5.02 -1.35
CA GLY A 63 -17.15 -4.20 -2.48
C GLY A 63 -16.12 -3.10 -2.15
N ILE A 64 -15.59 -2.48 -3.20
CA ILE A 64 -14.46 -1.55 -3.13
C ILE A 64 -14.82 -0.29 -2.34
N ASP A 65 -16.01 0.26 -2.56
CA ASP A 65 -16.46 1.49 -1.90
C ASP A 65 -16.56 1.34 -0.37
N ALA A 66 -17.03 0.19 0.09
CA ALA A 66 -17.14 -0.12 1.52
C ALA A 66 -15.76 -0.22 2.18
N ALA A 67 -14.78 -0.82 1.50
CA ALA A 67 -13.42 -0.88 2.00
C ALA A 67 -12.75 0.50 2.01
N MET A 68 -12.95 1.31 0.95
CA MET A 68 -12.42 2.67 0.91
C MET A 68 -12.99 3.53 2.03
N ALA A 69 -14.28 3.45 2.33
CA ALA A 69 -14.89 4.23 3.41
C ALA A 69 -14.38 3.86 4.82
N LYS A 70 -13.86 2.63 4.99
CA LYS A 70 -13.43 2.11 6.30
C LYS A 70 -11.93 2.28 6.56
N TYR A 71 -11.11 2.30 5.51
CA TYR A 71 -9.65 2.25 5.63
C TYR A 71 -8.89 3.42 4.98
N ASN A 72 -9.56 4.33 4.27
CA ASN A 72 -8.98 5.59 3.76
C ASN A 72 -9.42 6.79 4.59
#